data_AF-A0A359ICK7-F1
#
_entry.id   AF-A0A359ICK7-F1
#
_cell.length_a   1.000
_cell.length_b   1.000
_cell.length_c   1.000
_cell.angle_alpha   90.00
_cell.angle_beta   90.00
_cell.angle_gamma   90.00
#
_symmetry.space_group_name_H-M   'P 1'
#
loop_
_entity.id
_entity.type
_entity.pdbx_description
1 polymer ?
#
loop_
_entity_poly.entity_id
_entity_poly.type
_entity_poly.pdbx_seq_one_letter_code
_entity_poly.pdbx_strand_id
1 'polypeptide(L)'
;MIVKEREFQGIKTSLQTGKVAKQAHGSVLAKAGETVVLATVVSQKEMREGADFIPLMVEYREKFYASGKIPGGFIKREGRPSDREILSARIVDRQIRPLLPKTWFHETQVVINVLSYDQVNQADVLAAVAASAALTISDIPFAGPVASVRVGRVDGKYIINPTPEEIEKGDMDLFVAGLKDSVIMVEGESREIGEKDFLEAIRVAQEAINELIDLQLELAEEIKPVKREAPVFDELENLKQMIREKITTEIDELISILPKQERVNFEQDLVAKITGELEEEYPDCKNVVAGEIHDLIKDKIRKKILKEGVRIDGRKTDEIRPISSEIAFLPRAHGSALFTRGETQALVVTTLGSKQDVQILDNIDGEGEKHYMLQYNFPPFCTGEAKMIRGTSRREIGHGNLAERALKNVVPPHEEFPYTIRVVSDILESNGSSSMATVCGGGVFLFFF
;
A
#
# COMPACT_ATOMS: atom_id res chain seq x y z
N MET A 1 -33.14 -4.65 -7.68
CA MET A 1 -31.88 -5.43 -7.72
C MET A 1 -31.26 -5.13 -9.07
N ILE A 2 -30.02 -4.69 -9.09
CA ILE A 2 -29.33 -4.29 -10.32
C ILE A 2 -28.14 -5.21 -10.50
N VAL A 3 -27.92 -5.69 -11.73
CA VAL A 3 -26.80 -6.54 -12.11
C VAL A 3 -26.24 -6.02 -13.43
N LYS A 4 -24.93 -5.79 -13.47
CA LYS A 4 -24.18 -5.58 -14.70
C LYS A 4 -23.22 -6.75 -14.88
N GLU A 5 -23.16 -7.29 -16.09
CA GLU A 5 -22.32 -8.44 -16.41
C GLU A 5 -21.64 -8.26 -17.75
N ARG A 6 -20.43 -8.80 -17.86
CA ARG A 6 -19.63 -8.80 -19.08
C ARG A 6 -18.78 -10.06 -19.13
N GLU A 7 -18.43 -10.50 -20.33
CA GLU A 7 -17.39 -11.50 -20.53
C GLU A 7 -16.04 -10.79 -20.56
N PHE A 8 -15.28 -10.92 -19.48
CA PHE A 8 -13.97 -10.28 -19.33
C PHE A 8 -12.90 -11.36 -19.38
N GLN A 9 -12.02 -11.30 -20.39
CA GLN A 9 -10.99 -12.32 -20.64
C GLN A 9 -11.55 -13.75 -20.73
N GLY A 10 -12.74 -13.92 -21.33
CA GLY A 10 -13.44 -15.21 -21.44
C GLY A 10 -14.12 -15.68 -20.15
N ILE A 11 -14.12 -14.86 -19.10
CA ILE A 11 -14.72 -15.19 -17.80
C ILE A 11 -15.93 -14.28 -17.55
N LYS A 12 -17.07 -14.89 -17.23
CA LYS A 12 -18.27 -14.14 -16.86
C LYS A 12 -18.01 -13.38 -15.55
N THR A 13 -17.94 -12.06 -15.66
CA THR A 13 -17.71 -11.14 -14.56
C THR A 13 -18.96 -10.29 -14.34
N SER A 14 -19.41 -10.16 -13.09
CA SER A 14 -20.60 -9.37 -12.77
C SER A 14 -20.48 -8.57 -11.48
N LEU A 15 -21.15 -7.42 -11.46
CA LEU A 15 -21.32 -6.55 -10.31
C LEU A 15 -22.81 -6.45 -9.99
N GLN A 16 -23.19 -6.80 -8.77
CA GLN A 16 -24.57 -6.81 -8.31
C GLN A 16 -24.77 -5.95 -7.08
N THR A 17 -25.87 -5.19 -7.05
CA THR A 17 -26.29 -4.43 -5.86
C THR A 17 -27.79 -4.51 -5.56
N GLY A 18 -28.19 -4.03 -4.38
CA GLY A 18 -29.58 -3.95 -3.92
C GLY A 18 -30.17 -5.26 -3.39
N LYS A 19 -29.37 -6.34 -3.31
CA LYS A 19 -29.77 -7.63 -2.73
C LYS A 19 -29.26 -7.82 -1.30
N VAL A 20 -27.98 -7.57 -1.06
CA VAL A 20 -27.26 -7.85 0.20
C VAL A 20 -26.70 -6.57 0.83
N ALA A 21 -26.58 -6.57 2.16
CA ALA A 21 -26.04 -5.46 2.96
C ALA A 21 -26.67 -4.09 2.66
N LYS A 22 -28.00 -4.04 2.55
CA LYS A 22 -28.78 -2.86 2.13
C LYS A 22 -28.69 -1.65 3.07
N GLN A 23 -28.14 -1.82 4.27
CA GLN A 23 -27.91 -0.73 5.23
C GLN A 23 -26.56 -0.03 5.02
N ALA A 24 -25.65 -0.62 4.25
CA ALA A 24 -24.40 0.04 3.90
C ALA A 24 -24.68 1.19 2.91
N HIS A 25 -23.85 2.24 2.95
CA HIS A 25 -23.95 3.36 2.02
C HIS A 25 -23.62 2.93 0.59
N GLY A 26 -22.72 1.94 0.44
CA GLY A 26 -22.47 1.23 -0.80
C GLY A 26 -22.29 -0.27 -0.53
N SER A 27 -22.83 -1.12 -1.41
CA SER A 27 -22.70 -2.58 -1.32
C SER A 27 -22.67 -3.20 -2.70
N VAL A 28 -21.62 -3.93 -3.02
CA VAL A 28 -21.47 -4.64 -4.29
C VAL A 28 -21.06 -6.09 -4.02
N LEU A 29 -21.86 -7.01 -4.55
CA LEU A 29 -21.50 -8.41 -4.69
C LEU A 29 -20.88 -8.59 -6.08
N ALA A 30 -19.58 -8.77 -6.13
CA ALA A 30 -18.83 -9.01 -7.35
C ALA A 30 -18.59 -10.51 -7.54
N LYS A 31 -18.65 -10.96 -8.79
CA LYS A 31 -18.43 -12.36 -9.17
C LYS A 31 -17.56 -12.43 -10.41
N ALA A 32 -16.57 -13.33 -10.40
CA ALA A 32 -15.79 -13.74 -11.56
C ALA A 32 -15.67 -15.26 -11.53
N GLY A 33 -16.20 -15.94 -12.56
CA GLY A 33 -16.30 -17.41 -12.53
C GLY A 33 -17.19 -17.87 -11.38
N GLU A 34 -16.65 -18.64 -10.43
CA GLU A 34 -17.32 -19.05 -9.19
C GLU A 34 -16.79 -18.36 -7.93
N THR A 35 -15.77 -17.51 -8.08
CA THR A 35 -15.29 -16.61 -7.02
C THR A 35 -16.26 -15.46 -6.80
N VAL A 36 -16.63 -15.22 -5.53
CA VAL A 36 -17.61 -14.21 -5.11
C VAL A 36 -17.06 -13.39 -3.96
N VAL A 37 -17.06 -12.07 -4.12
CA VAL A 37 -16.61 -11.11 -3.11
C VAL A 37 -17.73 -10.12 -2.81
N LEU A 38 -17.96 -9.85 -1.52
CA LEU A 38 -18.84 -8.77 -1.06
C LEU A 38 -18.01 -7.62 -0.54
N ALA A 39 -18.09 -6.46 -1.20
CA ALA A 39 -17.56 -5.21 -0.70
C ALA A 39 -18.68 -4.30 -0.19
N THR A 40 -18.51 -3.78 1.02
CA THR A 40 -19.43 -2.83 1.65
C THR A 40 -18.69 -1.59 2.10
N VAL A 41 -19.33 -0.44 1.97
CA VAL A 41 -18.79 0.85 2.35
C VAL A 41 -19.75 1.55 3.30
N VAL A 42 -19.22 2.04 4.41
CA VAL A 42 -19.94 2.85 5.38
C VAL A 42 -19.11 4.08 5.71
N SER A 43 -19.75 5.24 5.82
CA SER A 43 -19.09 6.46 6.28
C SER A 43 -19.98 7.17 7.29
N GLN A 44 -19.39 7.69 8.36
CA GLN A 44 -20.11 8.49 9.35
C GLN A 44 -20.66 9.77 8.73
N LYS A 45 -21.76 10.28 9.29
CA LYS A 45 -22.34 11.57 8.88
C LYS A 45 -21.57 12.74 9.47
N GLU A 46 -21.15 12.61 10.72
CA GLU A 46 -20.33 13.60 11.40
C GLU A 46 -18.85 13.42 11.06
N MET A 47 -18.11 14.52 11.06
CA MET A 47 -16.66 14.49 10.93
C MET A 47 -16.03 14.04 12.25
N ARG A 48 -14.89 13.37 12.16
CA ARG A 48 -14.10 13.03 13.33
C ARG A 48 -13.42 14.29 13.87
N GLU A 49 -13.73 14.64 15.11
CA GLU A 49 -13.09 15.76 15.80
C GLU A 49 -11.57 15.57 15.86
N GLY A 50 -10.83 16.65 15.55
CA GLY A 50 -9.37 16.67 15.56
C GLY A 50 -8.68 15.80 14.51
N ALA A 51 -9.40 15.28 13.51
CA ALA A 51 -8.78 14.53 12.42
C ALA A 51 -7.95 15.45 11.50
N ASP A 52 -6.68 15.10 11.33
CA ASP A 52 -5.71 15.75 10.46
C ASP A 52 -5.36 14.90 9.22
N PHE A 53 -5.98 13.73 9.09
CA PHE A 53 -5.84 12.82 7.95
C PHE A 53 -7.19 12.17 7.60
N ILE A 54 -7.32 11.65 6.38
CA ILE A 54 -8.52 10.92 5.94
C ILE A 54 -8.65 9.61 6.75
N PRO A 55 -9.67 9.46 7.62
CA PRO A 55 -9.85 8.30 8.48
C PRO A 55 -10.52 7.14 7.71
N LEU A 56 -9.81 6.64 6.69
CA LEU A 56 -10.20 5.47 5.91
C LEU A 56 -9.61 4.20 6.52
N MET A 57 -10.46 3.19 6.71
CA MET A 57 -10.09 1.84 7.11
C MET A 57 -10.56 0.84 6.05
N VAL A 58 -9.64 0.01 5.56
CA VAL A 58 -9.95 -1.10 4.67
C VAL A 58 -9.69 -2.41 5.38
N GLU A 59 -10.70 -3.28 5.41
CA GLU A 59 -10.59 -4.65 5.89
C GLU A 59 -10.88 -5.62 4.75
N TYR A 60 -10.00 -6.59 4.58
CA TYR A 60 -10.18 -7.71 3.65
C TYR A 60 -10.15 -8.99 4.46
N ARG A 61 -11.21 -9.81 4.33
CA ARG A 61 -11.35 -11.06 5.06
C ARG A 61 -11.64 -12.22 4.12
N GLU A 62 -10.82 -13.26 4.22
CA GLU A 62 -11.06 -14.55 3.60
C GLU A 62 -11.87 -15.41 4.57
N LYS A 63 -13.02 -15.90 4.10
CA LYS A 63 -13.84 -16.81 4.88
C LYS A 63 -13.45 -18.23 4.51
N PHE A 64 -13.14 -19.08 5.48
CA PHE A 64 -12.71 -20.44 5.17
C PHE A 64 -13.82 -21.27 4.51
N TYR A 65 -15.08 -20.93 4.80
CA TYR A 65 -16.21 -21.51 4.08
C TYR A 65 -16.23 -21.16 2.58
N ALA A 66 -15.50 -20.15 2.13
CA ALA A 66 -15.43 -19.77 0.71
C ALA A 66 -14.86 -20.91 -0.15
N SER A 67 -14.01 -21.76 0.43
CA SER A 67 -13.48 -22.99 -0.18
C SER A 67 -13.97 -24.26 0.54
N GLY A 68 -15.04 -24.17 1.34
CA GLY A 68 -15.60 -25.31 2.08
C GLY A 68 -14.69 -25.86 3.20
N LYS A 69 -13.72 -25.07 3.67
CA LYS A 69 -12.74 -25.47 4.70
C LYS A 69 -13.20 -25.03 6.10
N ILE A 70 -12.81 -25.80 7.12
CA ILE A 70 -12.91 -25.37 8.52
C ILE A 70 -11.55 -24.77 8.91
N PRO A 71 -11.49 -23.57 9.54
CA PRO A 71 -10.23 -22.96 9.97
C PRO A 71 -9.37 -23.90 10.82
N GLY A 72 -8.06 -23.85 10.60
CA GLY A 72 -7.06 -24.50 11.44
C GLY A 72 -7.03 -23.97 12.88
N GLY A 73 -6.08 -24.50 13.66
CA GLY A 73 -5.89 -24.10 15.06
C GLY A 73 -6.98 -24.61 16.03
N PHE A 74 -6.93 -24.11 17.26
CA PHE A 74 -7.76 -24.59 18.38
C PHE A 74 -9.20 -24.05 18.38
N ILE A 75 -9.37 -22.75 18.07
CA ILE A 75 -10.66 -22.04 18.22
C ILE A 75 -11.61 -22.28 17.03
N LYS A 76 -11.15 -22.94 15.95
CA LYS A 76 -11.93 -23.29 14.74
C LYS A 76 -12.77 -22.14 14.18
N ARG A 77 -12.18 -20.93 14.19
CA ARG A 77 -12.81 -19.67 13.77
C ARG A 77 -11.74 -18.74 13.21
N GLU A 78 -12.09 -17.95 12.20
CA GLU A 78 -11.21 -16.93 11.66
C GLU A 78 -10.88 -15.89 12.75
N GLY A 79 -9.58 -15.77 13.07
CA GLY A 79 -9.07 -14.89 14.10
C GLY A 79 -8.54 -13.57 13.54
N ARG A 80 -7.36 -13.15 13.99
CA ARG A 80 -6.65 -12.00 13.44
C ARG A 80 -6.42 -12.16 11.92
N PRO A 81 -6.41 -11.08 11.14
CA PRO A 81 -6.08 -11.16 9.72
C PRO A 81 -4.70 -11.79 9.48
N SER A 82 -4.58 -12.62 8.44
CA SER A 82 -3.32 -13.15 7.94
C SER A 82 -2.50 -12.07 7.20
N ASP A 83 -1.23 -12.35 6.94
CA ASP A 83 -0.39 -11.45 6.15
C ASP A 83 -0.97 -11.25 4.74
N ARG A 84 -1.51 -12.30 4.12
CA ARG A 84 -2.21 -12.22 2.82
C ARG A 84 -3.42 -11.29 2.90
N GLU A 85 -4.27 -11.45 3.91
CA GLU A 85 -5.45 -10.60 4.11
C GLU A 85 -5.05 -9.12 4.30
N ILE A 86 -3.97 -8.87 5.05
CA ILE A 86 -3.44 -7.52 5.28
C ILE A 86 -2.88 -6.91 3.98
N LEU A 87 -2.15 -7.70 3.19
CA LEU A 87 -1.61 -7.25 1.90
C LEU A 87 -2.73 -6.91 0.92
N SER A 88 -3.76 -7.76 0.81
CA SER A 88 -4.95 -7.48 -0.01
C SER A 88 -5.66 -6.21 0.43
N ALA A 89 -5.86 -6.01 1.74
CA ALA A 89 -6.45 -4.77 2.26
C ALA A 89 -5.61 -3.53 1.91
N ARG A 90 -4.28 -3.63 1.97
CA ARG A 90 -3.36 -2.54 1.62
C ARG A 90 -3.41 -2.20 0.13
N ILE A 91 -3.46 -3.22 -0.73
CA ILE A 91 -3.55 -3.03 -2.18
C ILE A 91 -4.80 -2.22 -2.52
N VAL A 92 -5.94 -2.52 -1.89
CA VAL A 92 -7.18 -1.75 -2.07
C VAL A 92 -7.05 -0.33 -1.49
N ASP A 93 -6.58 -0.18 -0.24
CA ASP A 93 -6.45 1.12 0.42
C ASP A 93 -5.60 2.12 -0.39
N ARG A 94 -4.47 1.65 -0.93
CA ARG A 94 -3.55 2.47 -1.74
C ARG A 94 -4.21 3.04 -2.99
N GLN A 95 -5.21 2.35 -3.54
CA GLN A 95 -5.90 2.76 -4.77
C GLN A 95 -7.01 3.78 -4.49
N ILE A 96 -7.80 3.54 -3.44
CA ILE A 96 -9.00 4.35 -3.18
C ILE A 96 -8.72 5.59 -2.33
N ARG A 97 -7.72 5.55 -1.45
CA ARG A 97 -7.41 6.65 -0.52
C ARG A 97 -7.10 7.97 -1.23
N PRO A 98 -6.29 8.02 -2.30
CA PRO A 98 -5.99 9.27 -3.01
C PRO A 98 -7.19 9.86 -3.76
N LEU A 99 -8.23 9.05 -3.98
CA LEU A 99 -9.43 9.44 -4.74
C LEU A 99 -10.55 9.99 -3.84
N LEU A 100 -10.36 9.97 -2.52
CA LEU A 100 -11.23 10.67 -1.58
C LEU A 100 -10.79 12.14 -1.47
N PRO A 101 -11.72 13.08 -1.27
CA PRO A 101 -11.38 14.48 -1.02
C PRO A 101 -10.44 14.62 0.18
N LYS A 102 -9.47 15.52 0.10
CA LYS A 102 -8.52 15.78 1.20
C LYS A 102 -9.20 16.23 2.50
N THR A 103 -10.37 16.84 2.39
CA THR A 103 -11.21 17.32 3.50
C THR A 103 -12.20 16.28 4.01
N TRP A 104 -12.15 15.03 3.50
CA TRP A 104 -13.07 13.97 3.87
C TRP A 104 -12.71 13.35 5.24
N PHE A 105 -12.93 14.11 6.31
CA PHE A 105 -12.65 13.69 7.70
C PHE A 105 -13.76 12.85 8.33
N HIS A 106 -14.65 12.27 7.52
CA HIS A 106 -15.65 11.31 7.96
C HIS A 106 -15.02 9.92 8.07
N GLU A 107 -15.16 9.28 9.23
CA GLU A 107 -14.70 7.89 9.40
C GLU A 107 -15.36 7.00 8.36
N THR A 108 -14.54 6.41 7.50
CA THR A 108 -14.98 5.65 6.33
C THR A 108 -14.39 4.26 6.41
N GLN A 109 -15.25 3.25 6.38
CA GLN A 109 -14.87 1.86 6.43
C GLN A 109 -15.27 1.14 5.15
N VAL A 110 -14.31 0.43 4.56
CA VAL A 110 -14.52 -0.50 3.46
C VAL A 110 -14.24 -1.90 3.99
N VAL A 111 -15.26 -2.76 4.00
CA VAL A 111 -15.13 -4.15 4.42
C VAL A 111 -15.37 -5.05 3.22
N ILE A 112 -14.42 -5.95 2.97
CA ILE A 112 -14.42 -6.88 1.86
C ILE A 112 -14.39 -8.29 2.43
N ASN A 113 -15.35 -9.12 2.05
CA ASN A 113 -15.40 -10.54 2.42
C ASN A 113 -15.37 -11.40 1.17
N VAL A 114 -14.42 -12.34 1.09
CA VAL A 114 -14.44 -13.42 0.11
C VAL A 114 -15.45 -14.45 0.60
N LEU A 115 -16.53 -14.65 -0.17
CA LEU A 115 -17.66 -15.50 0.22
C LEU A 115 -17.64 -16.87 -0.50
N SER A 116 -17.03 -16.93 -1.68
CA SER A 116 -16.83 -18.12 -2.48
C SER A 116 -15.51 -17.96 -3.24
N TYR A 117 -14.72 -19.03 -3.35
CA TYR A 117 -13.45 -19.01 -4.05
C TYR A 117 -13.26 -20.30 -4.85
N ASP A 118 -13.02 -20.15 -6.14
CA ASP A 118 -12.95 -21.24 -7.12
C ASP A 118 -11.52 -21.72 -7.40
N GLN A 119 -10.52 -21.16 -6.69
CA GLN A 119 -9.10 -21.48 -6.83
C GLN A 119 -8.50 -21.15 -8.21
N VAL A 120 -9.26 -20.51 -9.09
CA VAL A 120 -8.84 -20.11 -10.42
C VAL A 120 -8.78 -18.59 -10.53
N ASN A 121 -9.85 -17.92 -10.09
CA ASN A 121 -10.03 -16.48 -10.19
C ASN A 121 -9.57 -15.78 -8.91
N GLN A 122 -8.44 -15.08 -8.98
CA GLN A 122 -7.84 -14.38 -7.83
C GLN A 122 -8.82 -13.38 -7.17
N ALA A 123 -9.10 -13.60 -5.88
CA ALA A 123 -10.12 -12.84 -5.15
C ALA A 123 -9.68 -11.41 -4.79
N ASP A 124 -8.38 -11.13 -4.72
CA ASP A 124 -7.81 -9.82 -4.40
C ASP A 124 -8.04 -8.79 -5.53
N VAL A 125 -7.90 -9.19 -6.79
CA VAL A 125 -8.22 -8.38 -7.97
C VAL A 125 -9.72 -8.03 -7.99
N LEU A 126 -10.58 -9.04 -7.81
CA LEU A 126 -12.03 -8.85 -7.78
C LEU A 126 -12.46 -7.96 -6.61
N ALA A 127 -11.78 -8.07 -5.47
CA ALA A 127 -12.03 -7.26 -4.29
C ALA A 127 -11.76 -5.76 -4.51
N ALA A 128 -10.68 -5.41 -5.19
CA ALA A 128 -10.39 -4.01 -5.52
C ALA A 128 -11.46 -3.41 -6.44
N VAL A 129 -11.88 -4.15 -7.47
CA VAL A 129 -12.99 -3.75 -8.35
C VAL A 129 -14.30 -3.61 -7.57
N ALA A 130 -14.62 -4.56 -6.70
CA ALA A 130 -15.82 -4.53 -5.87
C ALA A 130 -15.83 -3.33 -4.90
N ALA A 131 -14.70 -3.04 -4.26
CA ALA A 131 -14.54 -1.90 -3.35
C ALA A 131 -14.72 -0.56 -4.06
N SER A 132 -14.08 -0.40 -5.23
CA SER A 132 -14.26 0.78 -6.08
C SER A 132 -15.70 0.94 -6.54
N ALA A 133 -16.33 -0.15 -6.99
CA ALA A 133 -17.74 -0.13 -7.40
C ALA A 133 -18.65 0.29 -6.24
N ALA A 134 -18.43 -0.27 -5.04
CA ALA A 134 -19.20 0.06 -3.85
C ALA A 134 -19.05 1.53 -3.43
N LEU A 135 -17.84 2.11 -3.50
CA LEU A 135 -17.63 3.55 -3.31
C LEU A 135 -18.32 4.39 -4.39
N THR A 136 -18.21 3.95 -5.64
CA THR A 136 -18.78 4.65 -6.80
C THR A 136 -20.30 4.77 -6.68
N ILE A 137 -21.00 3.71 -6.24
CA ILE A 137 -22.46 3.71 -6.07
C ILE A 137 -22.93 4.27 -4.72
N SER A 138 -22.01 4.60 -3.81
CA SER A 138 -22.35 5.18 -2.50
C SER A 138 -22.63 6.67 -2.57
N ASP A 139 -23.06 7.25 -1.46
CA ASP A 139 -23.19 8.70 -1.29
C ASP A 139 -21.85 9.41 -1.01
N ILE A 140 -20.73 8.69 -0.92
CA ILE A 140 -19.42 9.27 -0.59
C ILE A 140 -18.81 9.92 -1.84
N PRO A 141 -18.30 11.18 -1.77
CA PRO A 141 -17.57 11.80 -2.86
C PRO A 141 -16.28 11.02 -3.13
N PHE A 142 -16.14 10.56 -4.37
CA PHE A 142 -15.06 9.66 -4.78
C PHE A 142 -14.72 9.94 -6.24
N ALA A 143 -13.44 10.22 -6.51
CA ALA A 143 -12.91 10.57 -7.83
C ALA A 143 -12.52 9.35 -8.68
N GLY A 144 -13.03 8.16 -8.35
CA GLY A 144 -12.92 6.95 -9.18
C GLY A 144 -14.01 6.90 -10.27
N PRO A 145 -14.36 5.69 -10.76
CA PRO A 145 -13.88 4.39 -10.31
C PRO A 145 -12.43 4.09 -10.69
N VAL A 146 -11.80 3.25 -9.87
CA VAL A 146 -10.53 2.59 -10.16
C VAL A 146 -10.83 1.13 -10.49
N ALA A 147 -10.03 0.52 -11.36
CA ALA A 147 -10.02 -0.92 -11.51
C ALA A 147 -8.59 -1.45 -11.43
N SER A 148 -8.49 -2.76 -11.20
CA SER A 148 -7.22 -3.45 -11.13
C SER A 148 -7.28 -4.76 -11.88
N VAL A 149 -6.12 -5.16 -12.38
CA VAL A 149 -5.89 -6.46 -13.01
C VAL A 149 -4.56 -7.02 -12.52
N ARG A 150 -4.39 -8.33 -12.67
CA ARG A 150 -3.10 -8.99 -12.53
C ARG A 150 -2.57 -9.30 -13.93
N VAL A 151 -1.28 -9.10 -14.16
CA VAL A 151 -0.61 -9.40 -15.43
C VAL A 151 0.44 -10.46 -15.18
N GLY A 152 0.27 -11.60 -15.82
CA GLY A 152 1.27 -12.66 -15.90
C GLY A 152 1.96 -12.65 -17.25
N ARG A 153 3.10 -13.34 -17.34
CA ARG A 153 3.77 -13.59 -18.61
C ARG A 153 4.27 -15.02 -18.69
N VAL A 154 3.77 -15.77 -19.67
CA VAL A 154 4.13 -17.18 -19.93
C VAL A 154 4.63 -17.28 -21.37
N ASP A 155 5.82 -17.84 -21.56
CA ASP A 155 6.47 -17.97 -22.88
C ASP A 155 6.50 -16.65 -23.67
N GLY A 156 6.74 -15.53 -22.97
CA GLY A 156 6.78 -14.18 -23.54
C GLY A 156 5.42 -13.56 -23.88
N LYS A 157 4.30 -14.25 -23.60
CA LYS A 157 2.94 -13.75 -23.84
C LYS A 157 2.33 -13.22 -22.55
N TYR A 158 1.76 -12.01 -22.62
CA TYR A 158 1.04 -11.39 -21.51
C TYR A 158 -0.35 -11.99 -21.34
N ILE A 159 -0.70 -12.31 -20.11
CA ILE A 159 -2.01 -12.87 -19.72
C ILE A 159 -2.62 -11.96 -18.66
N ILE A 160 -3.85 -11.51 -18.89
CA ILE A 160 -4.62 -10.73 -17.92
C ILE A 160 -5.37 -11.68 -16.98
N ASN A 161 -5.28 -11.39 -15.69
CA ASN A 161 -5.79 -12.20 -14.59
C ASN A 161 -5.41 -13.69 -14.74
N PRO A 162 -4.10 -14.00 -14.81
CA PRO A 162 -3.63 -15.36 -14.93
C PRO A 162 -4.09 -16.20 -13.73
N THR A 163 -4.33 -17.49 -13.99
CA THR A 163 -4.55 -18.50 -12.97
C THR A 163 -3.29 -18.73 -12.12
N PRO A 164 -3.41 -19.32 -10.91
CA PRO A 164 -2.24 -19.68 -10.11
C PRO A 164 -1.21 -20.52 -10.88
N GLU A 165 -1.66 -21.48 -11.70
CA GLU A 165 -0.79 -22.34 -12.50
C GLU A 165 -0.02 -21.56 -13.59
N GLU A 166 -0.66 -20.58 -14.21
CA GLU A 166 -0.01 -19.72 -15.21
C GLU A 166 1.02 -18.80 -14.57
N ILE A 167 0.76 -18.29 -13.36
CA ILE A 167 1.75 -17.51 -12.59
C ILE A 167 2.98 -18.36 -12.28
N GLU A 168 2.79 -19.62 -11.88
CA GLU A 168 3.89 -20.53 -11.54
C GLU A 168 4.81 -20.83 -12.75
N LYS A 169 4.18 -21.06 -13.91
CA LYS A 169 4.86 -21.28 -15.21
C LYS A 169 5.48 -20.01 -15.78
N GLY A 170 4.99 -18.84 -15.36
CA GLY A 170 5.41 -17.54 -15.85
C GLY A 170 6.67 -16.98 -15.20
N ASP A 171 7.12 -15.84 -15.71
CA ASP A 171 8.26 -15.07 -15.19
C ASP A 171 7.85 -13.72 -14.60
N MET A 172 6.56 -13.44 -14.52
CA MET A 172 6.01 -12.15 -14.11
C MET A 172 4.67 -12.32 -13.38
N ASP A 173 4.49 -11.54 -12.32
CA ASP A 173 3.23 -11.40 -11.61
C ASP A 173 3.07 -9.95 -11.12
N LEU A 174 2.36 -9.12 -11.90
CA LEU A 174 2.14 -7.71 -11.61
C LEU A 174 0.67 -7.42 -11.34
N PHE A 175 0.36 -6.95 -10.14
CA PHE A 175 -0.89 -6.28 -9.84
C PHE A 175 -0.80 -4.83 -10.30
N VAL A 176 -1.70 -4.41 -11.19
CA VAL A 176 -1.74 -3.07 -11.77
C VAL A 176 -3.12 -2.48 -11.53
N ALA A 177 -3.18 -1.25 -11.04
CA ALA A 177 -4.42 -0.51 -10.85
C ALA A 177 -4.36 0.88 -11.46
N GLY A 178 -5.49 1.32 -12.01
CA GLY A 178 -5.59 2.57 -12.75
C GLY A 178 -6.99 3.13 -12.84
N LEU A 179 -7.04 4.40 -13.22
CA LEU A 179 -8.20 5.12 -13.73
C LEU A 179 -8.28 4.92 -15.25
N LYS A 180 -9.30 5.48 -15.91
CA LYS A 180 -9.60 5.26 -17.34
C LYS A 180 -8.46 5.62 -18.31
N ASP A 181 -7.52 6.45 -17.89
CA ASP A 181 -6.40 6.89 -18.73
C ASP A 181 -5.07 6.99 -17.95
N SER A 182 -4.98 6.40 -16.75
CA SER A 182 -3.74 6.49 -15.97
C SER A 182 -3.59 5.36 -14.96
N VAL A 183 -2.37 4.86 -14.84
CA VAL A 183 -1.98 3.90 -13.81
C VAL A 183 -1.62 4.66 -12.53
N ILE A 184 -2.18 4.22 -11.41
CA ILE A 184 -1.98 4.87 -10.10
C ILE A 184 -1.19 3.98 -9.14
N MET A 185 -1.14 2.67 -9.38
CA MET A 185 -0.47 1.72 -8.51
C MET A 185 0.01 0.50 -9.29
N VAL A 186 1.24 0.07 -8.98
CA VAL A 186 1.81 -1.19 -9.43
C VAL A 186 2.43 -1.89 -8.22
N GLU A 187 2.18 -3.18 -8.09
CA GLU A 187 2.77 -4.05 -7.06
C GLU A 187 2.95 -5.45 -7.64
N GLY A 188 4.15 -6.02 -7.56
CA GLY A 188 4.40 -7.27 -8.26
C GLY A 188 5.81 -7.80 -8.04
N GLU A 189 6.10 -8.90 -8.73
CA GLU A 189 7.43 -9.49 -8.81
C GLU A 189 7.67 -10.10 -10.18
N SER A 190 8.94 -10.44 -10.43
CA SER A 190 9.34 -11.04 -11.70
C SER A 190 10.64 -11.83 -11.55
N ARG A 191 10.92 -12.71 -12.50
CA ARG A 191 12.15 -13.50 -12.61
C ARG A 191 13.09 -12.84 -13.62
N GLU A 192 13.70 -11.73 -13.22
CA GLU A 192 14.73 -11.01 -14.00
C GLU A 192 14.31 -10.59 -15.42
N ILE A 193 13.12 -9.98 -15.54
CA ILE A 193 12.60 -9.49 -16.82
C ILE A 193 13.24 -8.15 -17.21
N GLY A 194 13.24 -7.84 -18.52
CA GLY A 194 13.71 -6.54 -19.02
C GLY A 194 12.73 -5.40 -18.77
N GLU A 195 13.22 -4.16 -18.68
CA GLU A 195 12.39 -2.98 -18.40
C GLU A 195 11.34 -2.72 -19.49
N LYS A 196 11.68 -3.03 -20.76
CA LYS A 196 10.73 -2.91 -21.88
C LYS A 196 9.52 -3.82 -21.67
N ASP A 197 9.76 -5.03 -21.18
CA ASP A 197 8.70 -6.01 -20.96
C ASP A 197 7.80 -5.63 -19.79
N PHE A 198 8.38 -5.04 -18.75
CA PHE A 198 7.65 -4.47 -17.62
C PHE A 198 6.75 -3.31 -18.06
N LEU A 199 7.26 -2.41 -18.91
CA LEU A 199 6.47 -1.29 -19.44
C LEU A 199 5.34 -1.77 -20.35
N GLU A 200 5.57 -2.80 -21.15
CA GLU A 200 4.54 -3.38 -22.00
C GLU A 200 3.44 -4.06 -21.17
N ALA A 201 3.78 -4.75 -20.09
CA ALA A 201 2.80 -5.31 -19.15
C ALA A 201 1.84 -4.24 -18.60
N ILE A 202 2.36 -3.05 -18.27
CA ILE A 202 1.56 -1.92 -17.79
C ILE A 202 0.60 -1.41 -18.88
N ARG A 203 1.03 -1.38 -20.14
CA ARG A 203 0.16 -0.97 -21.26
C ARG A 203 -1.00 -1.94 -21.47
N VAL A 204 -0.70 -3.25 -21.52
CA VAL A 204 -1.72 -4.29 -21.68
C VAL A 204 -2.70 -4.27 -20.50
N ALA A 205 -2.22 -3.99 -19.29
CA ALA A 205 -3.09 -3.83 -18.12
C ALA A 205 -4.10 -2.68 -18.27
N GLN A 206 -3.68 -1.54 -18.82
CA GLN A 206 -4.52 -0.34 -18.93
C GLN A 206 -5.77 -0.58 -19.78
N GLU A 207 -5.65 -1.32 -20.88
CA GLU A 207 -6.79 -1.67 -21.74
C GLU A 207 -7.84 -2.48 -20.98
N ALA A 208 -7.39 -3.48 -20.22
CA ALA A 208 -8.26 -4.34 -19.42
C ALA A 208 -8.88 -3.59 -18.21
N ILE A 209 -8.13 -2.67 -17.59
CA ILE A 209 -8.61 -1.78 -16.53
C ILE A 209 -9.77 -0.93 -17.03
N ASN A 210 -9.68 -0.39 -18.24
CA ASN A 210 -10.72 0.45 -18.83
C ASN A 210 -12.04 -0.30 -19.01
N GLU A 211 -11.96 -1.57 -19.43
CA GLU A 211 -13.13 -2.43 -19.57
C GLU A 211 -13.85 -2.67 -18.23
N LEU A 212 -13.10 -2.89 -17.15
CA LEU A 212 -13.65 -3.06 -15.79
C LEU A 212 -14.18 -1.76 -15.20
N ILE A 213 -13.59 -0.62 -15.56
CA ILE A 213 -14.12 0.71 -15.21
C ILE A 213 -15.47 0.94 -15.87
N ASP A 214 -15.62 0.58 -17.14
CA ASP A 214 -16.89 0.72 -17.85
C ASP A 214 -18.01 -0.08 -17.18
N LEU A 215 -17.72 -1.30 -16.73
CA LEU A 215 -18.67 -2.12 -15.99
C LEU A 215 -19.13 -1.46 -14.68
N GLN A 216 -18.23 -0.76 -13.98
CA GLN A 216 -18.57 0.00 -12.77
C GLN A 216 -19.43 1.24 -13.09
N LEU A 217 -19.10 1.95 -14.17
CA LEU A 217 -19.84 3.13 -14.60
C LEU A 217 -21.25 2.78 -15.07
N GLU A 218 -21.43 1.67 -15.79
CA GLU A 218 -22.75 1.15 -16.16
C GLU A 218 -23.63 0.87 -14.95
N LEU A 219 -23.03 0.34 -13.86
CA LEU A 219 -23.75 0.10 -12.61
C LEU A 219 -24.14 1.42 -11.94
N ALA A 220 -23.23 2.39 -11.91
CA ALA A 220 -23.45 3.71 -11.33
C ALA A 220 -24.53 4.51 -12.08
N GLU A 221 -24.57 4.43 -13.41
CA GLU A 221 -25.54 5.13 -14.25
C GLU A 221 -26.98 4.65 -14.01
N GLU A 222 -27.18 3.37 -13.66
CA GLU A 222 -28.51 2.86 -13.32
C GLU A 222 -28.96 3.30 -11.92
N ILE A 223 -28.02 3.49 -11.00
CA ILE A 223 -28.30 3.87 -9.60
C ILE A 223 -28.47 5.38 -9.46
N LYS A 224 -27.69 6.17 -10.23
CA LYS A 224 -27.60 7.63 -10.15
C LYS A 224 -27.38 8.11 -8.71
N PRO A 225 -26.28 7.69 -8.07
CA PRO A 225 -26.04 7.96 -6.66
C PRO A 225 -25.92 9.47 -6.43
N VAL A 226 -26.65 9.97 -5.43
CA VAL A 226 -26.50 11.35 -4.96
C VAL A 226 -25.31 11.41 -4.01
N LYS A 227 -24.27 12.14 -4.38
CA LYS A 227 -23.06 12.31 -3.57
C LYS A 227 -23.28 13.38 -2.51
N ARG A 228 -22.78 13.14 -1.30
CA ARG A 228 -22.56 14.16 -0.29
C ARG A 228 -21.51 15.14 -0.78
N GLU A 229 -21.65 16.39 -0.38
CA GLU A 229 -20.66 17.41 -0.62
C GLU A 229 -19.43 17.17 0.26
N ALA A 230 -18.25 17.39 -0.30
CA ALA A 230 -17.03 17.41 0.50
C ALA A 230 -17.03 18.68 1.37
N PRO A 231 -16.65 18.60 2.65
CA PRO A 231 -16.53 19.78 3.50
C PRO A 231 -15.58 20.82 2.89
N VAL A 232 -16.01 22.07 2.90
CA VAL A 232 -15.21 23.25 2.52
C VAL A 232 -14.98 24.10 3.76
N PHE A 233 -13.77 24.60 3.95
CA PHE A 233 -13.36 25.34 5.13
C PHE A 233 -12.85 26.74 4.73
N ASP A 234 -13.76 27.68 4.46
CA ASP A 234 -13.42 29.01 3.94
C ASP A 234 -12.58 29.86 4.91
N GLU A 235 -12.84 29.77 6.21
CA GLU A 235 -12.08 30.49 7.24
C GLU A 235 -10.60 30.07 7.28
N LEU A 236 -10.30 28.83 6.88
CA LEU A 236 -8.92 28.35 6.77
C LEU A 236 -8.17 29.02 5.61
N GLU A 237 -8.84 29.43 4.54
CA GLU A 237 -8.17 29.97 3.36
C GLU A 237 -7.59 31.37 3.63
N ASN A 238 -8.32 32.21 4.37
CA ASN A 238 -7.82 33.52 4.81
C ASN A 238 -6.61 33.37 5.75
N LEU A 239 -6.71 32.47 6.73
CA LEU A 239 -5.62 32.17 7.65
C LEU A 239 -4.37 31.66 6.91
N LYS A 240 -4.55 30.74 5.95
CA LYS A 240 -3.46 30.24 5.10
C LYS A 240 -2.80 31.36 4.32
N GLN A 241 -3.58 32.27 3.72
CA GLN A 241 -3.01 33.40 2.98
C GLN A 241 -2.14 34.28 3.89
N MET A 242 -2.62 34.61 5.10
CA MET A 242 -1.83 35.39 6.07
C MET A 242 -0.54 34.68 6.48
N ILE A 243 -0.60 33.36 6.70
CA ILE A 243 0.59 32.55 6.99
C ILE A 243 1.59 32.67 5.83
N ARG A 244 1.15 32.47 4.58
CA ARG A 244 2.01 32.56 3.37
C ARG A 244 2.75 33.88 3.27
N GLU A 245 2.07 34.98 3.54
CA GLU A 245 2.65 36.33 3.49
C GLU A 245 3.70 36.56 4.59
N LYS A 246 3.52 35.93 5.76
CA LYS A 246 4.45 36.06 6.91
C LYS A 246 5.75 35.25 6.77
N ILE A 247 5.70 34.03 6.22
CA ILE A 247 6.81 33.06 6.36
C ILE A 247 7.62 32.82 5.09
N THR A 248 7.54 33.70 4.09
CA THR A 248 8.21 33.43 2.81
C THR A 248 9.72 33.27 2.97
N THR A 249 10.39 34.08 3.80
CA THR A 249 11.85 34.02 3.99
C THR A 249 12.27 32.81 4.83
N GLU A 250 11.57 32.55 5.93
CA GLU A 250 11.85 31.43 6.84
C GLU A 250 11.73 30.07 6.13
N ILE A 251 10.81 29.95 5.17
CA ILE A 251 10.72 28.75 4.34
C ILE A 251 11.95 28.59 3.43
N ASP A 252 12.54 29.68 2.91
CA ASP A 252 13.78 29.60 2.11
C ASP A 252 14.99 29.17 2.97
N GLU A 253 15.05 29.62 4.22
CA GLU A 253 16.05 29.16 5.18
C GLU A 253 15.86 27.67 5.50
N LEU A 254 14.64 27.25 5.81
CA LEU A 254 14.30 25.86 6.13
C LEU A 254 14.72 24.89 5.01
N ILE A 255 14.39 25.20 3.75
CA ILE A 255 14.74 24.32 2.61
C ILE A 255 16.25 24.30 2.29
N SER A 256 17.02 25.22 2.88
CA SER A 256 18.48 25.28 2.73
C SER A 256 19.20 24.43 3.78
N ILE A 257 18.52 24.05 4.87
CA ILE A 257 19.04 23.12 5.88
C ILE A 257 19.10 21.71 5.30
N LEU A 258 20.30 21.15 5.20
CA LEU A 258 20.52 19.81 4.66
C LEU A 258 20.19 18.69 5.66
N PRO A 259 20.73 18.70 6.90
CA PRO A 259 20.54 17.61 7.86
C PRO A 259 19.07 17.45 8.25
N LYS A 260 18.58 16.21 8.32
CA LYS A 260 17.15 15.95 8.58
C LYS A 260 16.72 16.46 9.95
N GLN A 261 17.48 16.17 10.99
CA GLN A 261 17.09 16.51 12.35
C GLN A 261 17.06 18.03 12.58
N GLU A 262 18.05 18.76 12.05
CA GLU A 262 18.09 20.22 12.14
C GLU A 262 16.90 20.86 11.42
N ARG A 263 16.54 20.34 10.24
CA ARG A 263 15.38 20.81 9.49
C ARG A 263 14.06 20.54 10.22
N VAL A 264 13.91 19.37 10.84
CA VAL A 264 12.72 19.03 11.64
C VAL A 264 12.60 19.95 12.85
N ASN A 265 13.71 20.23 13.55
CA ASN A 265 13.71 21.14 14.69
C ASN A 265 13.33 22.56 14.26
N PHE A 266 13.91 23.06 13.16
CA PHE A 266 13.58 24.38 12.62
C PHE A 266 12.11 24.48 12.20
N GLU A 267 11.56 23.44 11.57
CA GLU A 267 10.14 23.37 11.22
C GLU A 267 9.25 23.43 12.48
N GLN A 268 9.60 22.70 13.53
CA GLN A 268 8.87 22.72 14.81
C GLN A 268 8.91 24.10 15.48
N ASP A 269 10.08 24.73 15.51
CA ASP A 269 10.26 26.06 16.08
C ASP A 269 9.47 27.12 15.28
N LEU A 270 9.47 27.01 13.95
CA LEU A 270 8.69 27.89 13.08
C LEU A 270 7.17 27.71 13.30
N VAL A 271 6.69 26.46 13.39
CA VAL A 271 5.28 26.17 13.72
C VAL A 271 4.92 26.77 15.08
N ALA A 272 5.76 26.58 16.10
CA ALA A 272 5.50 27.12 17.44
C ALA A 272 5.46 28.65 17.46
N LYS A 273 6.40 29.32 16.78
CA LYS A 273 6.45 30.77 16.64
C LYS A 273 5.15 31.31 16.02
N ILE A 274 4.78 30.80 14.84
CA ILE A 274 3.63 31.30 14.09
C ILE A 274 2.31 30.97 14.79
N THR A 275 2.22 29.80 15.43
CA THR A 275 1.05 29.46 16.25
C THR A 275 0.90 30.46 17.39
N GLY A 276 1.97 30.77 18.14
CA GLY A 276 1.91 31.73 19.24
C GLY A 276 1.56 33.17 18.81
N GLU A 277 1.97 33.59 17.61
CA GLU A 277 1.58 34.89 17.05
C GLU A 277 0.09 34.98 16.69
N LEU A 278 -0.53 33.86 16.33
CA LEU A 278 -1.90 33.80 15.80
C LEU A 278 -2.92 33.28 16.82
N GLU A 279 -2.47 32.78 17.98
CA GLU A 279 -3.32 32.12 18.98
C GLU A 279 -4.41 33.04 19.56
N GLU A 280 -4.14 34.34 19.69
CA GLU A 280 -5.12 35.33 20.18
C GLU A 280 -6.28 35.56 19.19
N GLU A 281 -6.00 35.55 17.89
CA GLU A 281 -6.97 35.79 16.82
C GLU A 281 -7.61 34.49 16.31
N TYR A 282 -6.86 33.39 16.35
CA TYR A 282 -7.24 32.06 15.89
C TYR A 282 -6.85 30.99 16.94
N PRO A 283 -7.74 30.72 17.91
CA PRO A 283 -7.58 29.59 18.82
C PRO A 283 -7.44 28.27 18.05
N ASP A 284 -6.61 27.35 18.55
CA ASP A 284 -6.38 26.02 17.98
C ASP A 284 -5.85 25.98 16.53
N CYS A 285 -5.23 27.07 16.04
CA CYS A 285 -4.71 27.17 14.67
C CYS A 285 -3.47 26.31 14.38
N LYS A 286 -2.86 25.67 15.39
CA LYS A 286 -1.60 24.92 15.28
C LYS A 286 -1.56 23.93 14.11
N ASN A 287 -2.62 23.15 13.93
CA ASN A 287 -2.69 22.14 12.87
C ASN A 287 -2.77 22.77 11.48
N VAL A 288 -3.45 23.92 11.37
CA VAL A 288 -3.56 24.69 10.14
C VAL A 288 -2.21 25.30 9.78
N VAL A 289 -1.52 25.89 10.76
CA VAL A 289 -0.17 26.45 10.64
C VAL A 289 0.82 25.37 10.18
N ALA A 290 0.85 24.22 10.85
CA ALA A 290 1.70 23.10 10.48
C ALA A 290 1.40 22.58 9.06
N GLY A 291 0.12 22.45 8.71
CA GLY A 291 -0.30 22.03 7.37
C GLY A 291 0.12 23.00 6.28
N GLU A 292 -0.03 24.31 6.50
CA GLU A 292 0.32 25.32 5.51
C GLU A 292 1.85 25.46 5.35
N ILE A 293 2.61 25.41 6.45
CA ILE A 293 4.08 25.33 6.40
C ILE A 293 4.51 24.12 5.57
N HIS A 294 3.92 22.95 5.82
CA HIS A 294 4.21 21.74 5.07
C HIS A 294 3.93 21.88 3.57
N ASP A 295 2.79 22.46 3.19
CA ASP A 295 2.42 22.68 1.80
C ASP A 295 3.36 23.69 1.10
N LEU A 296 3.78 24.75 1.79
CA LEU A 296 4.76 25.71 1.27
C LEU A 296 6.14 25.09 1.06
N ILE A 297 6.62 24.29 2.03
CA ILE A 297 7.88 23.54 1.90
C ILE A 297 7.82 22.66 0.66
N LYS A 298 6.73 21.91 0.50
CA LYS A 298 6.51 21.02 -0.64
C LYS A 298 6.53 21.78 -1.96
N ASP A 299 5.86 22.92 -2.05
CA ASP A 299 5.81 23.73 -3.26
C ASP A 299 7.17 24.34 -3.62
N LYS A 300 7.91 24.86 -2.63
CA LYS A 300 9.26 25.39 -2.88
C LYS A 300 10.24 24.29 -3.30
N ILE A 301 10.23 23.13 -2.66
CA ILE A 301 11.08 21.99 -3.06
C ILE A 301 10.77 21.57 -4.49
N ARG A 302 9.49 21.46 -4.87
CA ARG A 302 9.11 21.12 -6.26
C ARG A 302 9.64 22.15 -7.25
N LYS A 303 9.49 23.45 -6.95
CA LYS A 303 10.01 24.53 -7.80
C LYS A 303 11.54 24.47 -7.93
N LYS A 304 12.25 24.23 -6.83
CA LYS A 304 13.71 24.09 -6.80
C LYS A 304 14.18 22.93 -7.67
N ILE A 305 13.57 21.74 -7.52
CA ILE A 305 13.91 20.56 -8.33
C ILE A 305 13.66 20.82 -9.82
N LEU A 306 12.53 21.44 -10.18
CA LEU A 306 12.17 21.70 -11.58
C LEU A 306 13.04 22.77 -12.25
N LYS A 307 13.46 23.80 -11.50
CA LYS A 307 14.24 24.92 -12.05
C LYS A 307 15.74 24.68 -11.99
N GLU A 308 16.23 24.15 -10.89
CA GLU A 308 17.66 24.06 -10.58
C GLU A 308 18.19 22.62 -10.72
N GLY A 309 17.31 21.61 -10.76
CA GLY A 309 17.73 20.21 -10.78
C GLY A 309 18.36 19.74 -9.45
N VAL A 310 18.20 20.53 -8.38
CA VAL A 310 18.78 20.28 -7.05
C VAL A 310 17.70 19.86 -6.07
N ARG A 311 17.98 18.80 -5.31
CA ARG A 311 17.09 18.26 -4.28
C ARG A 311 17.25 18.99 -2.95
N ILE A 312 16.35 18.70 -2.01
CA ILE A 312 16.37 19.28 -0.66
C ILE A 312 17.68 19.03 0.11
N ASP A 313 18.38 17.94 -0.19
CA ASP A 313 19.64 17.55 0.42
C ASP A 313 20.86 17.91 -0.44
N GLY A 314 20.70 18.83 -1.40
CA GLY A 314 21.78 19.37 -2.23
C GLY A 314 22.22 18.47 -3.40
N ARG A 315 21.74 17.23 -3.45
CA ARG A 315 22.06 16.27 -4.52
C ARG A 315 21.38 16.59 -5.83
N LYS A 316 21.98 16.14 -6.93
CA LYS A 316 21.32 16.10 -8.25
C LYS A 316 20.21 15.06 -8.32
N THR A 317 19.38 15.12 -9.35
CA THR A 317 18.24 14.19 -9.55
C THR A 317 18.68 12.74 -9.77
N ASP A 318 19.88 12.53 -10.30
CA ASP A 318 20.50 11.23 -10.63
C ASP A 318 21.53 10.75 -9.59
N GLU A 319 21.84 11.57 -8.58
CA GLU A 319 22.86 11.28 -7.58
C GLU A 319 22.30 10.45 -6.41
N ILE A 320 22.99 9.38 -6.05
CA ILE A 320 22.64 8.47 -4.94
C ILE A 320 23.33 8.94 -3.64
N ARG A 321 22.68 8.71 -2.49
CA ARG A 321 23.29 8.98 -1.16
C ARG A 321 24.53 8.09 -0.93
N PRO A 322 25.47 8.49 -0.05
CA PRO A 322 26.57 7.62 0.35
C PRO A 322 26.09 6.25 0.82
N ILE A 323 26.76 5.18 0.38
CA ILE A 323 26.44 3.79 0.72
C ILE A 323 27.61 3.21 1.50
N SER A 324 27.31 2.53 2.60
CA SER A 324 28.25 1.64 3.29
C SER A 324 27.56 0.31 3.59
N SER A 325 28.36 -0.75 3.59
CA SER A 325 27.90 -2.08 3.92
C SER A 325 28.97 -2.82 4.70
N GLU A 326 28.57 -3.45 5.79
CA GLU A 326 29.41 -4.31 6.62
C GLU A 326 28.76 -5.69 6.72
N ILE A 327 29.54 -6.74 6.51
CA ILE A 327 29.10 -8.13 6.68
C ILE A 327 29.66 -8.72 7.98
N ALA A 328 29.04 -9.78 8.49
CA ALA A 328 29.43 -10.42 9.75
C ALA A 328 29.41 -9.45 10.96
N PHE A 329 28.50 -8.48 10.93
CA PHE A 329 28.34 -7.47 11.99
C PHE A 329 28.01 -8.09 13.35
N LEU A 330 27.21 -9.17 13.38
CA LEU A 330 26.85 -9.91 14.58
C LEU A 330 27.72 -11.18 14.73
N PRO A 331 28.35 -11.41 15.89
CA PRO A 331 29.32 -12.49 16.07
C PRO A 331 28.69 -13.89 16.15
N ARG A 332 27.38 -13.99 16.43
CA ARG A 332 26.68 -15.27 16.64
C ARG A 332 25.59 -15.58 15.63
N ALA A 333 25.23 -14.63 14.78
CA ALA A 333 24.25 -14.88 13.73
C ALA A 333 24.85 -15.85 12.70
N HIS A 334 24.01 -16.68 12.08
CA HIS A 334 24.49 -17.47 10.93
C HIS A 334 24.98 -16.52 9.83
N GLY A 335 24.20 -15.47 9.53
CA GLY A 335 24.61 -14.35 8.67
C GLY A 335 24.11 -13.02 9.18
N SER A 336 24.87 -11.95 8.96
CA SER A 336 24.43 -10.59 9.27
C SER A 336 25.08 -9.56 8.36
N ALA A 337 24.35 -8.48 8.05
CA ALA A 337 24.93 -7.25 7.52
C ALA A 337 24.29 -6.01 8.12
N LEU A 338 25.11 -4.97 8.20
CA LEU A 338 24.68 -3.61 8.44
C LEU A 338 24.78 -2.85 7.11
N PHE A 339 23.63 -2.49 6.54
CA PHE A 339 23.57 -1.71 5.31
C PHE A 339 23.11 -0.28 5.61
N THR A 340 23.86 0.71 5.14
CA THR A 340 23.54 2.13 5.32
C THR A 340 23.53 2.87 3.99
N ARG A 341 22.50 3.68 3.73
CA ARG A 341 22.39 4.56 2.57
C ARG A 341 21.92 5.95 3.01
N GLY A 342 22.87 6.86 3.20
CA GLY A 342 22.64 8.12 3.92
C GLY A 342 22.08 7.85 5.31
N GLU A 343 21.05 8.59 5.73
CA GLU A 343 20.34 8.40 7.01
C GLU A 343 19.30 7.27 6.94
N THR A 344 19.62 6.14 6.32
CA THR A 344 18.75 4.95 6.28
C THR A 344 19.60 3.72 6.51
N GLN A 345 19.36 3.03 7.60
CA GLN A 345 20.18 1.93 8.06
C GLN A 345 19.31 0.72 8.40
N ALA A 346 19.71 -0.44 7.88
CA ALA A 346 19.07 -1.72 8.14
C ALA A 346 20.12 -2.71 8.64
N LEU A 347 19.87 -3.28 9.83
CA LEU A 347 20.55 -4.47 10.31
C LEU A 347 19.76 -5.68 9.83
N VAL A 348 20.35 -6.48 8.96
CA VAL A 348 19.71 -7.66 8.39
C VAL A 348 20.42 -8.91 8.86
N VAL A 349 19.66 -9.89 9.34
CA VAL A 349 20.16 -11.10 9.98
C VAL A 349 19.51 -12.32 9.36
N THR A 350 20.32 -13.31 9.01
CA THR A 350 19.89 -14.59 8.46
C THR A 350 20.05 -15.70 9.48
N THR A 351 19.03 -16.55 9.60
CA THR A 351 19.03 -17.76 10.42
C THR A 351 18.60 -18.96 9.56
N LEU A 352 19.45 -19.97 9.49
CA LEU A 352 19.13 -21.29 8.95
C LEU A 352 18.46 -22.17 10.01
N GLY A 353 17.41 -22.88 9.60
CA GLY A 353 16.65 -23.83 10.39
C GLY A 353 16.41 -25.14 9.65
N SER A 354 15.82 -26.09 10.35
CA SER A 354 15.45 -27.41 9.83
C SER A 354 14.08 -27.39 9.15
N LYS A 355 13.65 -28.55 8.61
CA LYS A 355 12.29 -28.73 8.08
C LYS A 355 11.19 -28.52 9.15
N GLN A 356 11.50 -28.68 10.44
CA GLN A 356 10.52 -28.44 11.52
C GLN A 356 10.23 -26.95 11.73
N ASP A 357 11.10 -26.07 11.24
CA ASP A 357 11.01 -24.62 11.42
C ASP A 357 10.23 -23.93 10.28
N VAL A 358 9.72 -24.69 9.31
CA VAL A 358 8.95 -24.19 8.17
C VAL A 358 7.67 -23.52 8.65
N GLN A 359 7.35 -22.37 8.05
CA GLN A 359 6.08 -21.71 8.31
C GLN A 359 4.97 -22.41 7.53
N ILE A 360 4.01 -23.00 8.25
CA ILE A 360 2.77 -23.53 7.68
C ILE A 360 1.81 -22.36 7.44
N LEU A 361 1.38 -22.22 6.20
CA LEU A 361 0.37 -21.26 5.76
C LEU A 361 -0.97 -21.97 5.68
N ASP A 362 -1.98 -21.44 6.36
CA ASP A 362 -3.35 -21.95 6.33
C ASP A 362 -4.25 -20.89 5.69
N ASN A 363 -4.52 -21.03 4.38
CA ASN A 363 -5.30 -20.08 3.59
C ASN A 363 -6.51 -20.78 2.94
N ILE A 364 -7.38 -19.99 2.30
CA ILE A 364 -8.52 -20.53 1.53
C ILE A 364 -8.08 -21.36 0.32
N ASP A 365 -6.87 -21.15 -0.18
CA ASP A 365 -6.28 -21.89 -1.30
C ASP A 365 -5.80 -23.29 -0.89
N GLY A 366 -5.62 -23.54 0.42
CA GLY A 366 -5.05 -24.78 0.93
C GLY A 366 -4.01 -24.54 2.02
N GLU A 367 -3.37 -25.63 2.44
CA GLU A 367 -2.18 -25.57 3.30
C GLU A 367 -0.93 -25.47 2.43
N GLY A 368 -0.04 -24.56 2.78
CA GLY A 368 1.24 -24.36 2.09
C GLY A 368 2.40 -24.32 3.06
N GLU A 369 3.59 -24.59 2.55
CA GLU A 369 4.84 -24.49 3.30
C GLU A 369 5.67 -23.32 2.78
N LYS A 370 6.21 -22.53 3.70
CA LYS A 370 7.07 -21.39 3.39
C LYS A 370 8.45 -21.60 4.01
N HIS A 371 9.41 -21.95 3.15
CA HIS A 371 10.79 -22.23 3.53
C HIS A 371 11.65 -20.96 3.62
N TYR A 372 11.32 -19.92 2.87
CA TYR A 372 11.98 -18.61 2.93
C TYR A 372 11.04 -17.59 3.55
N MET A 373 11.46 -16.96 4.65
CA MET A 373 10.68 -15.96 5.37
C MET A 373 11.47 -14.68 5.52
N LEU A 374 10.87 -13.54 5.21
CA LEU A 374 11.47 -12.24 5.50
C LEU A 374 10.57 -11.42 6.43
N GLN A 375 11.12 -11.04 7.58
CA GLN A 375 10.44 -10.24 8.60
C GLN A 375 11.08 -8.86 8.65
N TYR A 376 10.25 -7.82 8.69
CA TYR A 376 10.68 -6.43 8.68
C TYR A 376 10.13 -5.74 9.93
N ASN A 377 11.02 -5.11 10.70
CA ASN A 377 10.68 -4.40 11.93
C ASN A 377 10.99 -2.91 11.78
N PHE A 378 10.05 -2.06 12.18
CA PHE A 378 10.15 -0.61 12.13
C PHE A 378 9.97 0.00 13.52
N PRO A 379 10.98 -0.10 14.40
CA PRO A 379 10.88 0.40 15.75
C PRO A 379 10.81 1.94 15.78
N PRO A 380 10.15 2.56 16.75
CA PRO A 380 9.88 3.99 16.73
C PRO A 380 11.15 4.84 16.87
N PHE A 381 12.23 4.30 17.44
CA PHE A 381 13.52 4.98 17.54
C PHE A 381 14.15 5.24 16.16
N CYS A 382 13.82 4.46 15.12
CA CYS A 382 14.44 4.65 13.79
C CYS A 382 14.02 5.96 13.11
N THR A 383 12.96 6.60 13.62
CA THR A 383 12.51 7.94 13.24
C THR A 383 12.66 8.96 14.37
N GLY A 384 13.28 8.58 15.50
CA GLY A 384 13.45 9.46 16.66
C GLY A 384 12.15 9.72 17.44
N GLU A 385 11.15 8.85 17.32
CA GLU A 385 9.85 9.04 17.95
C GLU A 385 9.65 8.09 19.14
N ALA A 386 8.82 8.49 20.11
CA ALA A 386 8.35 7.60 21.18
C ALA A 386 6.92 7.13 20.88
N LYS A 387 6.74 5.84 20.57
CA LYS A 387 5.43 5.22 20.31
C LYS A 387 5.32 3.85 21.00
N MET A 388 4.10 3.47 21.36
CA MET A 388 3.82 2.18 21.98
C MET A 388 3.97 1.05 20.96
N ILE A 389 4.74 0.01 21.30
CA ILE A 389 4.90 -1.19 20.47
C ILE A 389 3.75 -2.15 20.78
N ARG A 390 2.79 -2.28 19.84
CA ARG A 390 1.57 -3.10 20.00
C ARG A 390 1.56 -4.37 19.12
N GLY A 391 2.65 -4.65 18.43
CA GLY A 391 2.80 -5.72 17.44
C GLY A 391 3.16 -5.18 16.06
N THR A 392 3.32 -6.07 15.09
CA THR A 392 3.69 -5.73 13.71
C THR A 392 2.56 -4.96 13.03
N SER A 393 2.88 -3.79 12.52
CA SER A 393 1.95 -2.94 11.77
C SER A 393 1.71 -3.47 10.36
N ARG A 394 0.59 -3.05 9.75
CA ARG A 394 0.30 -3.36 8.34
C ARG A 394 1.42 -2.85 7.40
N ARG A 395 2.07 -1.74 7.75
CA ARG A 395 3.17 -1.19 6.94
C ARG A 395 4.40 -2.07 6.98
N GLU A 396 4.74 -2.61 8.16
CA GLU A 396 5.84 -3.55 8.33
C GLU A 396 5.62 -4.83 7.53
N ILE A 397 4.42 -5.41 7.59
CA ILE A 397 4.05 -6.59 6.78
C ILE A 397 4.18 -6.28 5.28
N GLY A 398 3.68 -5.12 4.84
CA GLY A 398 3.80 -4.68 3.44
C GLY A 398 5.24 -4.51 2.97
N HIS A 399 6.10 -3.88 3.77
CA HIS A 399 7.52 -3.71 3.45
C HIS A 399 8.30 -5.02 3.49
N GLY A 400 7.99 -5.90 4.45
CA GLY A 400 8.55 -7.25 4.53
C GLY A 400 8.22 -8.07 3.30
N ASN A 401 6.94 -8.15 2.92
CA ASN A 401 6.51 -8.83 1.70
C ASN A 401 7.21 -8.26 0.45
N LEU A 402 7.31 -6.93 0.33
CA LEU A 402 7.98 -6.29 -0.80
C LEU A 402 9.46 -6.71 -0.91
N ALA A 403 10.19 -6.74 0.22
CA ALA A 403 11.58 -7.18 0.21
C ALA A 403 11.71 -8.69 -0.01
N GLU A 404 10.77 -9.48 0.50
CA GLU A 404 10.72 -10.92 0.30
C GLU A 404 10.54 -11.26 -1.19
N ARG A 405 9.57 -10.64 -1.85
CA ARG A 405 9.29 -10.80 -3.28
C ARG A 405 10.48 -10.43 -4.16
N ALA A 406 11.27 -9.43 -3.75
CA ALA A 406 12.48 -9.02 -4.46
C ALA A 406 13.63 -10.05 -4.35
N LEU A 407 13.66 -10.87 -3.30
CA LEU A 407 14.76 -11.79 -3.02
C LEU A 407 14.42 -13.26 -3.24
N LYS A 408 13.15 -13.66 -3.13
CA LYS A 408 12.77 -15.08 -3.15
C LYS A 408 13.16 -15.80 -4.45
N ASN A 409 13.20 -15.08 -5.58
CA ASN A 409 13.54 -15.65 -6.89
C ASN A 409 15.05 -15.93 -7.04
N VAL A 410 15.90 -15.39 -6.15
CA VAL A 410 17.34 -15.70 -6.09
C VAL A 410 17.69 -16.64 -4.93
N VAL A 411 16.69 -17.10 -4.17
CA VAL A 411 16.86 -18.15 -3.17
C VAL A 411 16.96 -19.50 -3.90
N PRO A 412 17.95 -20.35 -3.59
CA PRO A 412 18.05 -21.66 -4.22
C PRO A 412 16.80 -22.52 -3.92
N PRO A 413 16.42 -23.42 -4.84
CA PRO A 413 15.39 -24.40 -4.57
C PRO A 413 15.69 -25.21 -3.30
N HIS A 414 14.66 -25.56 -2.54
CA HIS A 414 14.81 -26.32 -1.30
C HIS A 414 15.47 -27.71 -1.52
N GLU A 415 15.36 -28.28 -2.72
CA GLU A 415 16.01 -29.55 -3.09
C GLU A 415 17.54 -29.41 -3.15
N GLU A 416 18.04 -28.25 -3.55
CA GLU A 416 19.47 -27.93 -3.62
C GLU A 416 19.99 -27.40 -2.27
N PHE A 417 19.15 -26.66 -1.54
CA PHE A 417 19.48 -26.14 -0.23
C PHE A 417 18.38 -26.45 0.80
N PRO A 418 18.43 -27.62 1.47
CA PRO A 418 17.34 -28.15 2.29
C PRO A 418 17.30 -27.55 3.70
N TYR A 419 17.34 -26.23 3.78
CA TYR A 419 17.20 -25.47 5.02
C TYR A 419 16.04 -24.49 4.91
N THR A 420 15.39 -24.29 6.06
CA THR A 420 14.48 -23.17 6.24
C THR A 420 15.30 -21.91 6.45
N ILE A 421 15.05 -20.86 5.69
CA ILE A 421 15.76 -19.59 5.75
C ILE A 421 14.84 -18.53 6.34
N ARG A 422 15.25 -17.96 7.47
CA ARG A 422 14.60 -16.81 8.10
C ARG A 422 15.51 -15.58 8.01
N VAL A 423 15.04 -14.54 7.35
CA VAL A 423 15.69 -13.22 7.27
C VAL A 423 14.91 -12.24 8.14
N VAL A 424 15.61 -11.51 9.00
CA VAL A 424 15.02 -10.44 9.83
C VAL A 424 15.74 -9.14 9.52
N SER A 425 14.98 -8.08 9.24
CA SER A 425 15.50 -6.75 9.01
C SER A 425 14.99 -5.78 10.07
N ASP A 426 15.89 -5.34 10.92
CA ASP A 426 15.65 -4.28 11.90
C ASP A 426 16.10 -2.93 11.33
N ILE A 427 15.15 -2.02 11.15
CA ILE A 427 15.48 -0.67 10.69
C ILE A 427 16.00 0.15 11.86
N LEU A 428 17.25 0.60 11.75
CA LEU A 428 17.94 1.35 12.79
C LEU A 428 17.82 2.86 12.58
N GLU A 429 17.81 3.30 11.32
CA GLU A 429 17.58 4.68 10.91
C GLU A 429 16.67 4.71 9.66
N SER A 430 15.76 5.69 9.58
CA SER A 430 14.85 5.82 8.44
C SER A 430 14.74 7.25 7.94
N ASN A 431 15.26 7.47 6.73
CA ASN A 431 15.06 8.69 5.94
C ASN A 431 14.92 8.42 4.44
N GLY A 432 14.40 7.26 4.04
CA GLY A 432 14.01 7.01 2.66
C GLY A 432 14.24 5.57 2.20
N SER A 433 13.13 4.90 1.87
CA SER A 433 13.08 3.55 1.30
C SER A 433 13.94 2.55 2.08
N SER A 434 13.56 2.35 3.35
CA SER A 434 14.11 1.33 4.24
C SER A 434 13.83 -0.09 3.74
N SER A 435 12.73 -0.32 3.02
CA SER A 435 12.45 -1.62 2.38
C SER A 435 13.49 -2.00 1.32
N MET A 436 14.01 -1.05 0.54
CA MET A 436 15.11 -1.33 -0.41
C MET A 436 16.45 -1.52 0.32
N ALA A 437 16.66 -0.84 1.45
CA ALA A 437 17.80 -1.13 2.32
C ALA A 437 17.74 -2.57 2.85
N THR A 438 16.55 -3.06 3.19
CA THR A 438 16.30 -4.46 3.53
C THR A 438 16.63 -5.40 2.37
N VAL A 439 16.32 -5.06 1.12
CA VAL A 439 16.70 -5.89 -0.04
C VAL A 439 18.22 -5.99 -0.15
N CYS A 440 18.93 -4.85 -0.07
CA CYS A 440 20.40 -4.83 -0.14
C CYS A 440 21.05 -5.65 0.98
N GLY A 441 20.62 -5.46 2.23
CA GLY A 441 21.14 -6.24 3.36
C GLY A 441 20.63 -7.69 3.40
N GLY A 442 19.46 -7.95 2.82
CA GLY A 442 18.86 -9.29 2.74
C GLY A 442 19.62 -10.21 1.81
N GLY A 443 20.29 -9.67 0.78
CA GLY A 443 21.17 -10.44 -0.10
C GLY A 443 22.33 -11.16 0.61
N VAL A 444 22.59 -10.91 1.90
CA VAL A 444 23.62 -11.62 2.68
C VAL A 444 23.42 -13.13 2.69
N PHE A 445 22.17 -13.61 2.62
CA PHE A 445 21.97 -15.06 2.58
C PHE A 445 22.60 -15.72 1.35
N LEU A 446 22.82 -14.97 0.26
CA LEU A 446 23.44 -15.48 -0.95
C LEU A 446 24.89 -15.94 -0.72
N PHE A 447 25.57 -15.46 0.33
CA PHE A 447 26.92 -15.92 0.67
C PHE A 447 26.97 -17.31 1.32
N PHE A 448 25.83 -17.95 1.59
CA PHE A 448 25.78 -19.32 2.09
C PHE A 448 25.81 -20.38 1.00
N PHE A 449 25.66 -19.99 -0.28
CA PHE A 449 25.50 -20.92 -1.42
C PHE A 449 26.61 -20.75 -2.45
#